data_AF-A0A848WYY6-F1
#
_entry.id   AF-A0A848WYY6-F1
#
_cell.length_a   1.000
_cell.length_b   1.000
_cell.length_c   1.000
_cell.angle_alpha   90.00
_cell.angle_beta   90.00
_cell.angle_gamma   90.00
#
_symmetry.space_group_name_H-M   'P 1'
#
loop_
_entity.id
_entity.type
_entity.pdbx_description
1 polymer ?
#
loop_
_entity_poly.entity_id
_entity_poly.type
_entity_poly.pdbx_seq_one_letter_code
_entity_poly.pdbx_strand_id
1 'polypeptide(L)' 'MDIKHIAHLARLELTEEEAAEYETQLEDILKYVEHLDAADVSEIEPTAHATP' A
#
# COMPACT_ATOMS: atom_id res chain seq x y z
N MET A 1 7.38 5.31 -7.98
CA MET A 1 7.14 4.01 -7.33
C MET A 1 7.05 2.97 -8.44
N ASP A 2 7.57 1.74 -8.33
CA ASP A 2 7.47 0.82 -9.48
C ASP A 2 6.10 0.11 -9.53
N ILE A 3 5.10 0.77 -10.14
CA ILE A 3 3.74 0.23 -10.28
C ILE A 3 3.69 -1.02 -11.17
N LYS A 4 4.59 -1.14 -12.16
CA LYS A 4 4.66 -2.31 -13.05
C LYS A 4 5.17 -3.54 -12.29
N HIS A 5 6.13 -3.35 -11.40
CA HIS A 5 6.61 -4.42 -10.52
C HIS A 5 5.51 -4.91 -9.57
N ILE A 6 4.77 -3.99 -8.94
CA ILE A 6 3.68 -4.32 -8.02
C ILE A 6 2.54 -5.04 -8.76
N ALA A 7 2.16 -4.53 -9.93
CA ALA A 7 1.14 -5.16 -10.79
C ALA A 7 1.56 -6.59 -11.18
N HIS A 8 2.83 -6.81 -11.52
CA HIS A 8 3.35 -8.14 -11.81
C HIS A 8 3.23 -9.10 -10.62
N LEU A 9 3.60 -8.65 -9.41
CA LEU A 9 3.44 -9.44 -8.19
C LEU A 9 1.98 -9.79 -7.89
N ALA A 10 1.08 -8.85 -8.14
CA ALA A 10 -0.36 -9.01 -7.99
C ALA A 10 -1.04 -9.77 -9.15
N ARG A 11 -0.29 -10.12 -10.21
CA ARG A 11 -0.80 -10.71 -11.46
C ARG A 11 -1.89 -9.86 -12.13
N LEU A 12 -1.73 -8.55 -12.06
CA LEU A 12 -2.58 -7.58 -12.74
C LEU A 12 -1.92 -7.14 -14.05
N GLU A 13 -2.67 -7.17 -15.13
CA GLU A 13 -2.27 -6.56 -16.40
C GLU A 13 -2.78 -5.12 -16.40
N LEU A 14 -1.89 -4.17 -16.63
CA LEU A 14 -2.19 -2.74 -16.67
C LEU A 14 -1.76 -2.17 -18.01
N THR A 15 -2.60 -1.33 -18.59
CA THR A 15 -2.20 -0.47 -19.70
C THR A 15 -1.27 0.64 -19.21
N GLU A 16 -0.55 1.30 -20.13
CA GLU A 16 0.33 2.42 -19.77
C GLU A 16 -0.44 3.62 -19.19
N GLU A 17 -1.69 3.83 -19.62
CA GLU A 17 -2.54 4.91 -19.11
C GLU A 17 -3.00 4.61 -17.67
N GLU A 18 -3.48 3.39 -17.41
CA GLU A 18 -3.84 2.94 -16.06
C GLU A 18 -2.64 2.94 -15.11
N ALA A 19 -1.45 2.54 -15.60
CA ALA A 19 -0.24 2.55 -14.79
C ALA A 19 0.13 3.97 -14.33
N ALA A 20 0.01 4.98 -15.20
CA ALA A 20 0.29 6.38 -14.85
C ALA A 20 -0.74 6.94 -13.85
N GLU A 21 -2.02 6.60 -14.04
CA GLU A 21 -3.08 7.01 -13.12
C GLU A 21 -2.91 6.37 -11.73
N TYR A 22 -2.73 5.05 -11.70
CA TYR A 22 -2.61 4.30 -10.45
C TYR A 22 -1.32 4.60 -9.70
N GLU A 23 -0.24 4.98 -10.38
CA GLU A 23 0.98 5.42 -9.70
C GLU A 23 0.70 6.64 -8.80
N THR A 24 -0.01 7.63 -9.32
CA THR A 24 -0.35 8.84 -8.55
C THR A 24 -1.31 8.52 -7.40
N GLN A 25 -2.37 7.74 -7.68
CA GLN A 25 -3.36 7.37 -6.68
C GLN A 25 -2.75 6.54 -5.53
N LEU A 26 -1.84 5.62 -5.85
CA LEU A 26 -1.17 4.79 -4.85
C LEU A 26 -0.21 5.63 -3.99
N GLU A 27 0.47 6.61 -4.58
CA GLU A 27 1.30 7.56 -3.83
C GLU A 27 0.47 8.35 -2.80
N ASP A 28 -0.72 8.81 -3.19
CA ASP A 28 -1.62 9.54 -2.28
C ASP A 28 -2.15 8.65 -1.14
N ILE A 29 -2.46 7.38 -1.42
CA ILE A 29 -2.86 6.41 -0.38
C ILE A 29 -1.70 6.19 0.60
N LEU A 30 -0.47 6.00 0.12
CA LEU A 30 0.69 5.80 0.99
C LEU A 30 0.95 7.02 1.88
N LYS A 31 0.88 8.24 1.31
CA LYS A 31 0.99 9.49 2.09
C LYS A 31 -0.06 9.57 3.20
N TYR A 32 -1.29 9.11 2.93
CA TYR A 32 -2.32 9.06 3.96
C TYR A 32 -2.00 8.02 5.06
N VAL A 33 -1.45 6.86 4.69
CA VAL A 33 -1.05 5.81 5.65
C VAL A 33 0.08 6.26 6.56
N GLU A 34 0.97 7.16 6.12
CA GLU A 34 2.04 7.75 6.96
C GLU A 34 1.48 8.45 8.22
N HIS A 35 0.21 8.85 8.25
CA HIS A 35 -0.42 9.37 9.47
C HIS A 35 -0.44 8.35 10.62
N LEU A 36 -0.40 7.04 10.31
CA LEU A 36 -0.36 5.98 11.32
C LEU A 36 0.98 5.91 12.05
N ASP A 37 2.08 6.41 11.46
CA ASP A 37 3.41 6.42 12.09
C ASP A 37 3.47 7.30 13.36
N ALA A 38 2.49 8.20 13.53
CA ALA A 38 2.35 8.99 14.74
C ALA A 38 1.88 8.17 15.96
N ALA A 39 1.35 6.95 15.75
CA ALA A 39 0.94 6.07 16.83
C ALA A 39 2.14 5.26 17.35
N ASP A 40 2.39 5.32 18.66
CA ASP A 40 3.42 4.49 19.30
C ASP A 40 2.93 3.05 19.44
N VAL A 41 3.68 2.13 18.83
CA VAL A 41 3.40 0.68 18.82
C VAL A 41 4.54 -0.14 19.44
N SER A 42 5.49 0.50 20.13
CA SER A 42 6.71 -0.15 20.64
C SER A 42 6.48 -1.26 21.68
N GLU A 43 5.36 -1.20 22.41
CA GLU A 43 5.03 -2.17 23.48
C GLU A 43 3.84 -3.08 23.15
N ILE A 44 3.35 -3.08 21.90
CA ILE A 44 2.20 -3.89 21.49
C ILE A 44 2.59 -4.99 20.50
N GLU A 45 2.08 -6.20 20.73
CA GLU A 45 2.27 -7.34 19.83
C GLU A 45 1.31 -7.26 18.63
N PRO A 46 1.77 -7.55 17.39
CA PRO A 46 0.90 -7.57 16.22
C PRO A 46 -0.25 -8.57 16.34
N THR A 47 -1.46 -8.16 15.96
CA THR A 47 -2.65 -9.01 16.00
C THR A 47 -3.12 -9.37 14.58
N ALA A 48 -3.05 -10.65 14.20
CA ALA A 48 -3.48 -11.13 12.88
C ALA A 48 -4.98 -11.50 12.80
N HIS A 49 -5.56 -11.96 13.92
CA HIS A 49 -6.97 -12.33 14.02
C HIS A 49 -7.59 -11.62 15.22
N ALA A 50 -8.77 -11.01 15.02
CA ALA A 50 -9.49 -10.31 16.08
C ALA A 50 -10.11 -11.28 17.11
N THR A 51 -10.23 -12.57 16.77
CA THR A 51 -10.71 -13.65 17.62
C THR A 51 -9.79 -14.87 17.46
N PRO A 52 -9.72 -15.78 18.45
CA PRO A 52 -8.97 -17.03 18.34
C PRO A 52 -9.41 -17.90 17.16
#